data_AF-A0AAZ3SXE4-F1
#
_entry.id   AF-A0AAZ3SXE4-F1
#
_cell.length_a   1.000
_cell.length_b   1.000
_cell.length_c   1.000
_cell.angle_alpha   90.00
_cell.angle_beta   90.00
_cell.angle_gamma   90.00
#
_symmetry.space_group_name_H-M   'P 1'
#
loop_
_entity.id
_entity.type
_entity.pdbx_description
1 polymer ?
#
loop_
_entity_poly.entity_id
_entity_poly.type
_entity_poly.pdbx_seq_one_letter_code
_entity_poly.pdbx_strand_id
1 'polypeptide(L)' 'MGIGRDIHCFAFIMDGGGQRYECHVFWCEPNAGQLSEAVQAACMLRYQKCLLAHPLPEIPPLLWPWLLLPGQRRW' A
#
# COMPACT_ATOMS: atom_id res chain seq x y z
N MET A 1 -2.50 4.51 -3.62
CA MET A 1 -1.09 4.94 -3.41
C MET A 1 -0.43 4.89 -4.77
N GLY A 2 0.43 5.86 -5.11
CA GLY A 2 1.12 5.88 -6.40
C GLY A 2 2.32 6.81 -6.40
N ILE A 3 3.30 6.49 -7.25
CA ILE A 3 4.43 7.39 -7.56
C ILE A 3 3.98 8.29 -8.72
N GLY A 4 4.29 9.59 -8.63
CA GLY A 4 3.97 10.55 -9.68
C GLY A 4 4.76 10.30 -10.97
N ARG A 5 4.57 11.18 -11.96
CA ARG A 5 5.39 11.16 -13.18
C ARG A 5 6.88 11.42 -12.88
N ASP A 6 7.14 12.07 -11.74
CA ASP A 6 8.46 12.24 -11.15
C ASP A 6 8.70 11.15 -10.08
N ILE A 7 9.86 10.48 -10.15
CA ILE A 7 10.28 9.43 -9.22
C ILE A 7 10.44 9.95 -7.78
N HIS A 8 10.59 11.25 -7.60
CA HIS A 8 10.71 11.89 -6.28
C HIS A 8 9.34 12.15 -5.64
N CYS A 9 8.26 12.15 -6.42
CA CYS A 9 6.91 12.41 -5.95
C CYS A 9 6.21 11.11 -5.56
N PHE A 10 5.81 10.99 -4.30
CA PHE A 10 4.92 9.92 -3.85
C PHE A 10 3.66 10.48 -3.21
N ALA A 11 2.51 9.89 -3.54
CA ALA A 11 1.22 10.31 -2.99
C ALA A 11 0.34 9.14 -2.58
N PHE A 12 -0.44 9.34 -1.52
CA PHE A 12 -1.51 8.44 -1.13
C PHE A 12 -2.75 9.21 -0.69
N ILE A 13 -3.91 8.56 -0.85
CA ILE A 13 -5.20 9.10 -0.46
C ILE A 13 -5.64 8.37 0.80
N MET A 14 -5.98 9.12 1.83
CA MET A 14 -6.54 8.64 3.08
C MET A 14 -8.02 9.02 3.15
N ASP A 15 -8.86 8.09 3.59
CA ASP A 15 -10.23 8.41 4.00
C ASP A 15 -10.19 8.98 5.42
N GLY A 16 -10.46 10.29 5.55
CA GLY A 16 -10.53 11.00 6.81
C GLY A 16 -11.88 10.83 7.53
N GLY A 17 -12.80 10.06 6.96
CA GLY A 17 -14.15 9.84 7.47
C GLY A 17 -15.15 10.89 6.99
N GLY A 18 -16.42 10.51 6.94
CA GLY A 18 -17.51 11.41 6.56
C GLY A 18 -17.41 11.94 5.13
N GLN A 19 -17.01 11.09 4.17
CA GLN A 19 -16.82 11.45 2.75
C GLN A 19 -15.73 12.50 2.50
N ARG A 20 -14.77 12.64 3.42
CA ARG A 20 -13.60 13.50 3.24
C ARG A 20 -12.39 12.66 2.90
N TYR A 21 -11.80 12.94 1.74
CA TYR A 21 -10.58 12.30 1.28
C TYR A 21 -9.43 13.29 1.35
N GLU A 22 -8.35 12.89 1.99
CA GLU A 22 -7.12 13.68 2.08
C GLU A 22 -6.06 13.07 1.17
N CYS A 23 -5.49 13.88 0.28
CA CYS A 23 -4.36 13.49 -0.54
C CYS A 23 -3.08 14.02 0.11
N HIS A 24 -2.20 13.11 0.51
CA HIS A 24 -0.91 13.44 1.10
C HIS A 24 0.18 13.20 0.05
N VAL A 25 0.91 14.26 -0.31
CA VAL A 25 1.97 14.24 -1.32
C VAL A 25 3.31 14.55 -0.67
N PHE A 26 4.31 13.73 -0.96
CA PHE A 26 5.66 13.82 -0.43
C PHE A 26 6.66 13.95 -1.57
N TRP A 27 7.69 14.76 -1.34
CA TRP A 27 8.86 14.86 -2.19
C TRP A 27 10.05 14.22 -1.45
N CYS A 28 10.64 13.18 -2.05
CA CYS A 28 11.75 12.42 -1.45
C CYS A 28 12.95 12.36 -2.39
N GLU A 29 14.14 12.67 -1.87
CA GLU A 29 15.42 12.50 -2.58
C GLU A 29 16.19 11.31 -2.00
N PRO A 30 16.85 10.47 -2.84
CA PRO A 30 17.01 10.57 -4.29
C PRO A 30 15.85 9.97 -5.12
N ASN A 31 14.88 9.32 -4.48
CA ASN A 31 13.59 8.92 -5.07
C ASN A 31 12.63 8.51 -3.95
N ALA A 32 11.34 8.44 -4.27
CA ALA A 32 10.31 8.02 -3.33
C ALA A 32 10.08 6.49 -3.31
N GLY A 33 10.98 5.69 -3.90
CA GLY A 33 10.87 4.24 -3.99
C GLY A 33 10.80 3.58 -2.61
N GLN A 34 11.78 3.89 -1.73
CA GLN A 34 11.81 3.34 -0.38
C GLN A 34 10.57 3.72 0.45
N LEU A 35 10.12 4.98 0.32
CA LEU A 35 8.91 5.43 1.00
C LEU A 35 7.67 4.67 0.48
N SER A 36 7.53 4.54 -0.83
CA SER A 36 6.40 3.84 -1.44
C SER A 36 6.35 2.36 -1.05
N GLU A 37 7.51 1.70 -0.97
CA GLU A 37 7.63 0.30 -0.58
C GLU A 37 7.26 0.08 0.89
N ALA A 38 7.77 0.95 1.78
CA ALA A 38 7.44 0.89 3.19
C ALA A 38 5.92 1.08 3.45
N VAL A 39 5.31 2.06 2.78
CA VAL A 39 3.87 2.32 2.91
C VAL A 39 3.06 1.16 2.33
N GLN A 40 3.48 0.58 1.19
CA GLN A 40 2.84 -0.59 0.61
C GLN A 40 2.91 -1.81 1.53
N ALA A 41 4.08 -2.10 2.10
CA ALA A 41 4.26 -3.20 3.04
C ALA A 41 3.39 -3.01 4.30
N ALA A 42 3.32 -1.80 4.84
CA ALA A 42 2.48 -1.47 5.98
C ALA A 42 0.98 -1.67 5.68
N CYS A 43 0.48 -1.18 4.53
CA CYS A 43 -0.88 -1.40 4.10
C CYS A 43 -1.21 -2.90 3.98
N MET A 44 -0.26 -3.68 3.46
CA MET A 44 -0.42 -5.13 3.33
C MET A 44 -0.54 -5.83 4.67
N LEU A 45 0.39 -5.56 5.59
CA LEU A 45 0.38 -6.14 6.92
C LEU A 45 -0.89 -5.77 7.68
N ARG A 46 -1.36 -4.53 7.51
CA ARG A 46 -2.60 -4.09 8.14
C ARG A 46 -3.80 -4.83 7.56
N TYR A 47 -3.87 -4.98 6.24
CA TYR A 47 -4.91 -5.75 5.57
C TYR A 47 -4.91 -7.21 6.04
N GLN A 48 -3.74 -7.84 6.11
CA GLN A 48 -3.61 -9.21 6.64
C GLN A 48 -4.11 -9.36 8.06
N LYS A 49 -3.72 -8.44 8.96
CA LYS A 49 -4.22 -8.48 10.34
C LYS A 49 -5.74 -8.38 10.40
N CYS A 50 -6.36 -7.56 9.54
CA CYS A 50 -7.81 -7.44 9.47
C CYS A 50 -8.46 -8.72 8.92
N LEU A 51 -7.89 -9.33 7.88
CA LEU A 51 -8.35 -10.61 7.35
C LEU A 51 -8.21 -11.76 8.35
N LEU A 52 -7.13 -11.79 9.13
CA LEU A 52 -6.96 -12.81 10.18
C LEU A 52 -7.96 -12.61 11.33
N ALA A 53 -8.26 -11.36 11.67
CA ALA A 53 -9.26 -11.03 12.69
C ALA A 53 -10.71 -11.26 12.21
N HIS A 54 -10.95 -11.17 10.89
CA HIS A 54 -12.24 -11.42 10.25
C HIS A 54 -12.02 -12.25 8.97
N PRO A 55 -11.93 -13.59 9.08
CA PRO A 55 -11.68 -14.45 7.93
C PRO A 55 -12.83 -14.35 6.94
N LEU A 56 -12.59 -13.70 5.80
CA LEU A 56 -13.46 -13.82 4.64
C LEU A 56 -13.44 -15.29 4.17
N PRO A 57 -14.58 -15.88 3.82
CA PRO A 57 -14.58 -17.16 3.14
C PRO A 57 -13.84 -16.99 1.80
N GLU A 58 -12.89 -17.88 1.50
CA GLU A 58 -12.27 -18.07 0.16
C GLU A 58 -11.05 -17.23 -0.25
N ILE A 59 -10.07 -16.96 0.63
CA ILE A 59 -8.69 -16.66 0.15
C ILE A 59 -7.82 -17.92 0.31
N PRO A 60 -7.44 -18.61 -0.79
CA PRO A 60 -6.57 -19.77 -0.71
C PRO A 60 -5.22 -19.44 -0.06
N PRO A 61 -4.70 -20.30 0.83
CA PRO A 61 -3.41 -20.14 1.50
C PRO A 61 -2.19 -20.27 0.55
N LEU A 62 -2.39 -20.17 -0.76
CA LEU A 62 -1.33 -20.07 -1.76
C LEU A 62 -1.16 -18.64 -2.28
N LEU A 63 -2.15 -17.76 -2.09
CA LEU A 63 -2.09 -16.35 -2.54
C LEU A 63 -1.46 -15.42 -1.48
N TRP A 64 -1.32 -15.86 -0.23
CA TRP A 64 -0.69 -15.06 0.82
C TRP A 64 0.73 -14.57 0.49
N PRO A 65 1.65 -15.35 -0.11
CA PRO A 65 3.00 -14.89 -0.39
C PRO A 65 3.02 -13.91 -1.56
N TRP A 66 2.14 -14.11 -2.54
CA TRP A 66 2.01 -13.24 -3.73
C TRP A 66 1.39 -11.89 -3.40
N LEU A 67 0.45 -11.88 -2.45
CA LEU A 67 -0.05 -10.64 -1.90
C LEU A 67 1.03 -9.98 -1.03
N LEU A 68 1.75 -10.70 -0.17
CA LEU A 68 2.70 -10.12 0.79
C LEU A 68 4.05 -9.66 0.28
N LEU A 69 4.51 -10.13 -0.87
CA LEU A 69 5.84 -9.77 -1.36
C LEU A 69 5.77 -8.41 -2.07
N PRO A 70 6.41 -7.35 -1.52
CA PRO A 70 6.36 -6.01 -2.12
C PRO A 70 6.98 -5.95 -3.53
N GLY A 71 7.77 -6.96 -3.94
CA GLY A 71 8.47 -7.01 -5.23
C GLY A 71 7.84 -7.86 -6.34
N GLN A 72 6.64 -8.44 -6.17
CA GLN A 72 6.02 -9.29 -7.22
C GLN A 72 4.88 -8.63 -8.01
N ARG A 73 4.48 -7.40 -7.66
CA ARG A 73 3.62 -6.61 -8.55
C ARG A 73 4.50 -5.90 -9.56
N ARG A 74 4.77 -6.60 -10.66
CA ARG A 74 5.25 -6.02 -11.91
C ARG A 74 4.26 -4.92 -12.32
N TRP A 75 4.69 -3.67 -12.19
CA TRP A 75 4.12 -2.57 -12.96
C TRP A 75 4.34 -2.84 -14.45
#